data_AF-A0A8T4FPX7-F1
#
_entry.id   AF-A0A8T4FPX7-F1
#
_cell.length_a   1.000
_cell.length_b   1.000
_cell.length_c   1.000
_cell.angle_alpha   90.00
_cell.angle_beta   90.00
_cell.angle_gamma   90.00
#
_symmetry.space_group_name_H-M   'P 1'
#
loop_
_entity.id
_entity.type
_entity.pdbx_description
1 polymer ?
#
loop_
_entity_poly.entity_id
_entity_poly.type
_entity_poly.pdbx_seq_one_letter_code
_entity_poly.pdbx_strand_id
1 'polypeptide(L)'
;MTMKNYTDNRKRILDIIRALDRPGTDAVIAYLERSNYFKRGCYSHHKEFGGLAAHSLEVYDYLTAHAGRTPSAAVAALFHDLGKTRRSDGRGHGARSLDILDECG
;
A
#
# COMPACT_ATOMS: atom_id res chain seq x y z
N MET A 1 12.27 -10.21 -7.12
CA MET A 1 11.37 -9.30 -7.86
C MET A 1 12.06 -8.71 -9.10
N THR A 2 11.46 -8.76 -10.30
CA THR A 2 12.03 -8.13 -11.52
C THR A 2 11.53 -6.68 -11.69
N MET A 3 12.26 -5.86 -12.47
CA MET A 3 11.85 -4.46 -12.78
C MET A 3 10.48 -4.39 -13.47
N LYS A 4 10.16 -5.39 -14.29
CA LYS A 4 8.86 -5.55 -14.95
C LYS A 4 7.75 -5.79 -13.91
N ASN A 5 7.95 -6.76 -13.01
CA ASN A 5 6.98 -7.05 -11.94
C ASN A 5 6.76 -5.84 -11.03
N TYR A 6 7.79 -5.05 -10.76
CA TYR A 6 7.67 -3.81 -10.00
C TYR A 6 6.74 -2.80 -10.69
N THR A 7 6.94 -2.58 -11.99
CA THR A 7 6.16 -1.62 -12.78
C THR A 7 4.71 -2.07 -12.90
N ASP A 8 4.50 -3.37 -13.12
CA ASP A 8 3.18 -4.00 -13.22
C ASP A 8 2.41 -3.90 -11.89
N ASN A 9 3.06 -4.20 -10.75
CA ASN A 9 2.45 -4.07 -9.43
C ASN A 9 2.09 -2.63 -9.09
N ARG A 10 3.00 -1.68 -9.39
CA ARG A 10 2.74 -0.26 -9.19
C ARG A 10 1.50 0.18 -9.96
N LYS A 11 1.45 -0.14 -11.26
CA LYS A 11 0.30 0.21 -12.12
C LYS A 11 -1.00 -0.39 -11.57
N ARG A 12 -0.99 -1.68 -11.26
CA ARG A 12 -2.17 -2.41 -10.77
C ARG A 12 -2.72 -1.81 -9.47
N ILE A 13 -1.84 -1.45 -8.53
CA ILE A 13 -2.24 -0.80 -7.28
C ILE A 13 -2.89 0.56 -7.54
N LEU A 14 -2.28 1.39 -8.40
CA LEU A 14 -2.83 2.71 -8.73
C LEU A 14 -4.19 2.60 -9.43
N ASP A 15 -4.36 1.64 -10.33
CA ASP A 15 -5.63 1.41 -11.02
C ASP A 15 -6.73 0.95 -10.05
N ILE A 16 -6.42 0.07 -9.09
CA ILE A 16 -7.36 -0.33 -8.02
C ILE A 16 -7.78 0.88 -7.19
N ILE A 17 -6.83 1.71 -6.77
CA ILE A 17 -7.09 2.89 -5.93
C ILE A 17 -7.96 3.91 -6.68
N ARG A 18 -7.65 4.19 -7.96
CA ARG A 18 -8.47 5.09 -8.80
C ARG A 18 -9.89 4.58 -8.99
N ALA A 19 -10.07 3.26 -9.12
CA ALA A 19 -11.38 2.65 -9.27
C ALA A 19 -12.27 2.74 -8.02
N LEU A 20 -11.72 3.16 -6.85
CA LEU A 20 -12.52 3.38 -5.65
C LEU A 20 -13.42 4.62 -5.74
N ASP A 21 -13.12 5.55 -6.65
CA ASP A 21 -13.89 6.78 -6.90
C ASP A 21 -14.32 7.50 -5.61
N ARG A 22 -13.34 7.75 -4.73
CA ARG A 22 -13.54 8.34 -3.40
C ARG A 22 -12.82 9.67 -3.24
N PRO A 23 -13.40 10.64 -2.50
CA PRO A 23 -12.67 11.83 -2.07
C PRO A 23 -11.36 11.46 -1.37
N GLY A 24 -10.27 12.19 -1.65
CA GLY A 24 -8.95 11.95 -1.08
C GLY A 24 -8.09 10.90 -1.80
N THR A 25 -8.62 10.23 -2.83
CA THR A 25 -7.88 9.24 -3.62
C THR A 25 -6.59 9.82 -4.22
N ASP A 26 -6.64 11.03 -4.77
CA ASP A 26 -5.47 11.69 -5.35
C ASP A 26 -4.39 12.02 -4.31
N ALA A 27 -4.80 12.45 -3.11
CA ALA A 27 -3.89 12.72 -2.00
C ALA A 27 -3.17 11.45 -1.55
N VAL A 28 -3.89 10.33 -1.49
CA VAL A 28 -3.32 9.01 -1.18
C VAL A 28 -2.36 8.57 -2.28
N ILE A 29 -2.73 8.69 -3.56
CA ILE A 29 -1.84 8.34 -4.67
C ILE A 29 -0.54 9.17 -4.57
N ALA A 30 -0.64 10.48 -4.38
CA ALA A 30 0.51 11.35 -4.21
C ALA A 30 1.37 10.93 -3.01
N TYR A 31 0.76 10.46 -1.92
CA TYR A 31 1.48 9.91 -0.76
C TYR A 31 2.24 8.63 -1.11
N LEU A 32 1.62 7.68 -1.80
CA LEU A 32 2.28 6.44 -2.18
C LEU A 32 3.46 6.70 -3.12
N GLU A 33 3.32 7.66 -4.03
CA GLU A 33 4.37 8.02 -4.99
C GLU A 33 5.57 8.71 -4.33
N ARG A 34 5.33 9.61 -3.37
CA ARG A 34 6.41 10.32 -2.65
C ARG A 34 7.06 9.47 -1.55
N SER A 35 6.33 8.50 -0.99
CA SER A 35 6.82 7.64 0.09
C SER A 35 7.67 6.48 -0.44
N ASN A 36 8.16 5.63 0.47
CA ASN A 36 8.86 4.40 0.10
C ASN A 36 7.91 3.23 -0.16
N TYR A 37 6.59 3.43 -0.26
CA TYR A 37 5.64 2.33 -0.44
C TYR A 37 5.99 1.39 -1.59
N PHE A 38 6.31 1.96 -2.75
CA PHE A 38 6.71 1.19 -3.94
C PHE A 38 8.16 0.71 -3.89
N LYS A 39 9.01 1.25 -3.02
CA LYS A 39 10.47 1.01 -3.06
C LYS A 39 10.95 0.09 -1.94
N ARG A 40 10.26 0.10 -0.79
CA ARG A 40 10.68 -0.62 0.42
C ARG A 40 10.38 -2.11 0.31
N GLY A 41 11.26 -2.92 0.89
CA GLY A 41 10.95 -4.30 1.24
C GLY A 41 10.05 -4.42 2.47
N CYS A 42 9.32 -5.52 2.54
CA CYS A 42 8.53 -5.94 3.69
C CYS A 42 9.18 -7.17 4.38
N TYR A 43 8.69 -7.53 5.57
CA TYR A 43 9.25 -8.62 6.38
C TYR A 43 9.18 -9.99 5.66
N SER A 44 9.93 -10.96 6.21
CA SER A 44 9.93 -12.36 5.74
C SER A 44 10.34 -12.52 4.26
N HIS A 45 9.43 -12.94 3.38
CA HIS A 45 9.73 -13.30 1.99
C HIS A 45 9.71 -12.11 1.02
N HIS A 46 9.32 -10.92 1.50
CA HIS A 46 9.19 -9.69 0.70
C HIS A 46 10.31 -8.67 0.95
N LYS A 47 11.51 -9.11 1.35
CA LYS A 47 12.60 -8.21 1.78
C LYS A 47 13.21 -7.36 0.66
N GLU A 48 12.87 -7.64 -0.58
CA GLU A 48 13.43 -7.01 -1.77
C GLU A 48 12.76 -5.68 -2.13
N PHE A 49 13.38 -4.91 -3.04
CA PHE A 49 12.85 -3.65 -3.53
C PHE A 49 11.41 -3.83 -4.06
N GLY A 50 10.49 -2.99 -3.56
CA GLY A 50 9.07 -3.05 -3.88
C GLY A 50 8.29 -4.22 -3.27
N GLY A 51 8.90 -4.96 -2.34
CA GLY A 51 8.23 -6.04 -1.63
C GLY A 51 7.05 -5.59 -0.76
N LEU A 52 7.03 -4.34 -0.27
CA LEU A 52 5.87 -3.80 0.46
C LEU A 52 4.63 -3.66 -0.42
N ALA A 53 4.80 -3.12 -1.62
CA ALA A 53 3.73 -3.03 -2.61
C ALA A 53 3.29 -4.42 -3.09
N ALA A 54 4.24 -5.33 -3.33
CA ALA A 54 3.93 -6.72 -3.70
C ALA A 54 3.11 -7.43 -2.61
N HIS A 55 3.53 -7.34 -1.35
CA HIS A 55 2.80 -7.91 -0.22
C HIS A 55 1.38 -7.39 -0.11
N SER A 56 1.19 -6.06 -0.22
CA SER A 56 -0.12 -5.44 -0.13
C SER A 56 -1.06 -5.91 -1.25
N LEU A 57 -0.51 -6.16 -2.45
CA LEU A 57 -1.26 -6.68 -3.58
C LEU A 57 -1.62 -8.17 -3.42
N GLU A 58 -0.74 -8.99 -2.85
CA GLU A 58 -1.06 -10.39 -2.51
C GLU A 58 -2.19 -10.48 -1.48
N VAL A 59 -2.18 -9.61 -0.46
CA VAL A 59 -3.26 -9.52 0.53
C VAL A 59 -4.58 -9.11 -0.13
N TYR A 60 -4.54 -8.19 -1.10
CA TYR A 60 -5.73 -7.81 -1.87
C TYR A 60 -6.26 -8.98 -2.70
N ASP A 61 -5.40 -9.68 -3.43
CA ASP A 61 -5.80 -10.85 -4.23
C ASP A 61 -6.39 -11.96 -3.35
N TYR A 62 -5.79 -12.21 -2.19
CA TYR A 62 -6.33 -13.16 -1.21
C TYR A 62 -7.70 -12.75 -0.67
N LEU A 63 -7.85 -11.51 -0.21
CA LEU A 63 -9.12 -11.00 0.33
C LEU A 63 -10.22 -11.02 -0.71
N THR A 64 -9.92 -10.61 -1.96
CA THR A 64 -10.92 -10.58 -3.02
C THR A 64 -11.37 -11.98 -3.46
N ALA A 65 -10.48 -12.97 -3.37
CA ALA A 65 -10.83 -14.37 -3.65
C ALA A 65 -11.77 -14.99 -2.59
N HIS A 66 -11.69 -14.55 -1.33
CA HIS A 66 -12.43 -15.16 -0.21
C HIS A 66 -13.62 -14.34 0.31
N ALA A 67 -13.52 -13.01 0.28
CA ALA A 67 -14.51 -12.08 0.80
C ALA A 67 -15.16 -11.20 -0.30
N GLY A 68 -14.74 -11.38 -1.55
CA GLY A 68 -15.24 -10.64 -2.70
C GLY A 68 -14.55 -9.29 -2.94
N ARG A 69 -14.78 -8.72 -4.13
CA ARG A 69 -14.22 -7.43 -4.54
C ARG A 69 -15.07 -6.28 -4.01
N THR A 70 -14.70 -5.78 -2.84
CA THR A 70 -15.36 -4.60 -2.23
C THR A 70 -14.38 -3.43 -2.10
N PRO A 71 -14.86 -2.18 -2.12
CA PRO A 71 -14.03 -1.00 -1.84
C PRO A 71 -13.33 -1.09 -0.48
N SER A 72 -14.01 -1.65 0.53
CA SER A 72 -13.44 -1.86 1.87
C SER A 72 -12.27 -2.85 1.85
N ALA A 73 -12.38 -3.94 1.08
CA ALA A 73 -11.29 -4.91 0.94
C ALA A 73 -10.07 -4.29 0.25
N ALA A 74 -10.28 -3.44 -0.76
CA ALA A 74 -9.20 -2.71 -1.43
C ALA A 74 -8.47 -1.76 -0.47
N VAL A 75 -9.22 -0.93 0.26
CA VAL A 75 -8.67 0.01 1.24
C VAL A 75 -7.93 -0.74 2.34
N ALA A 76 -8.54 -1.75 2.95
CA ALA A 76 -7.93 -2.53 4.01
C ALA A 76 -6.65 -3.20 3.52
N ALA A 77 -6.69 -3.92 2.41
CA ALA A 77 -5.54 -4.66 1.90
C ALA A 77 -4.37 -3.74 1.52
N LEU A 78 -4.64 -2.72 0.70
CA LEU A 78 -3.59 -1.87 0.16
C LEU A 78 -3.00 -0.91 1.19
N PHE A 79 -3.79 -0.52 2.21
CA PHE A 79 -3.37 0.51 3.16
C PHE A 79 -3.03 0.01 4.56
N HIS A 80 -3.27 -1.26 4.91
CA HIS A 80 -3.03 -1.76 6.27
C HIS A 80 -1.58 -1.55 6.77
N ASP A 81 -0.63 -1.48 5.84
CA ASP A 81 0.79 -1.42 6.12
C ASP A 81 1.43 -0.06 5.77
N LEU A 82 0.65 1.00 5.52
CA LEU A 82 1.21 2.33 5.21
C LEU A 82 2.11 2.88 6.31
N GLY A 83 1.90 2.54 7.57
CA GLY A 83 2.83 2.89 8.65
C GLY A 83 4.25 2.33 8.47
N LYS A 84 4.44 1.35 7.56
CA LYS A 84 5.75 0.80 7.17
C LYS A 84 6.39 1.54 6.01
N THR A 85 5.87 2.66 5.51
CA THR A 85 6.54 3.43 4.45
C THR A 85 7.66 4.34 4.99
N ARG A 86 7.64 4.67 6.30
CA ARG A 86 8.65 5.49 6.99
C ARG A 86 9.63 4.64 7.82
N ARG A 87 10.86 5.15 8.04
CA ARG A 87 11.85 4.50 8.93
C ARG A 87 11.23 4.34 10.32
N SER A 88 11.52 3.20 10.97
CA SER A 88 11.07 2.94 12.33
C SER A 88 11.70 3.97 13.27
N ASP A 89 10.86 4.72 13.96
CA ASP A 89 11.23 5.69 15.00
C ASP A 89 10.99 5.16 16.42
N GLY A 90 10.64 3.87 16.54
CA GLY A 90 10.35 3.21 17.82
C GLY A 90 8.91 3.40 18.32
N ARG A 91 8.06 4.20 17.65
CA ARG A 91 6.71 4.55 18.13
C ARG A 91 5.59 3.56 17.74
N GLY A 92 5.93 2.40 17.19
CA GLY A 92 4.94 1.40 16.76
C GLY A 92 4.20 1.77 15.46
N HIS A 93 3.31 0.90 14.99
CA HIS A 93 2.67 1.04 13.67
C HIS A 93 1.48 2.00 13.69
N GLY A 94 0.68 1.98 14.77
CA GLY A 94 -0.49 2.85 14.91
C GLY A 94 -0.16 4.34 14.93
N ALA A 95 0.91 4.74 15.64
CA ALA A 95 1.34 6.14 15.69
C ALA A 95 1.76 6.66 14.30
N ARG A 96 2.41 5.82 13.48
CA ARG A 96 2.79 6.20 12.11
C ARG A 96 1.60 6.31 11.17
N SER A 97 0.53 5.55 11.42
CA SER A 97 -0.73 5.71 10.68
C SER A 97 -1.42 7.04 10.99
N LEU A 98 -1.32 7.53 12.24
CA LEU A 98 -1.82 8.86 12.62
C LEU A 98 -1.03 10.00 11.95
N ASP A 99 0.30 9.89 11.89
CA ASP A 99 1.14 10.88 11.17
C ASP A 99 0.78 10.98 9.67
N ILE A 100 0.28 9.89 9.06
CA ILE A 100 -0.16 9.87 7.66
C ILE A 100 -1.54 10.51 7.51
N LEU A 101 -2.42 10.33 8.52
CA LEU A 101 -3.73 10.98 8.56
C LEU A 101 -3.58 12.50 8.66
N ASP A 102 -2.65 13.00 9.49
CA ASP A 102 -2.38 14.45 9.61
C ASP A 102 -1.82 15.06 8.31
N GLU A 103 -1.17 14.27 7.45
CA GLU A 103 -0.65 14.73 6.15
C GLU A 103 -1.65 14.64 4.98
N CYS A 104 -2.71 13.84 5.13
CA CYS A 104 -3.63 13.51 4.04
C CYS A 104 -5.09 13.87 4.34
N GLY A 105 -5.41 14.28 5.57
CA GLY A 105 -6.75 14.64 6.05
C GLY A 105 -7.11 16.10 5.85
#